data_AF-A0A7C6KB43-F1
#
_entry.id   AF-A0A7C6KB43-F1
#
_cell.length_a   1.000
_cell.length_b   1.000
_cell.length_c   1.000
_cell.angle_alpha   90.00
_cell.angle_beta   90.00
_cell.angle_gamma   90.00
#
_symmetry.space_group_name_H-M   'P 1'
#
loop_
_entity.id
_entity.type
_entity.pdbx_description
1 polymer ?
#
loop_
_entity_poly.entity_id
_entity_poly.type
_entity_poly.pdbx_seq_one_letter_code
_entity_poly.pdbx_strand_id
1 'polypeptide(L)'
;MLISNVILFGIMASAITYSGARNLLNIMRIPAIFLVLLFGALVYMGLVQETVYSRGMKRGRAIGYSFTIIGLISGLILSAYSYLSQGGPYRVLGHFIAFVIPSALAYRYLVQTEKDKIKLNWLDKSWQKRLARYHLDSKIRIIYRNIVGILWTVAVGTIPLVGFKSGWIYVWIPFVIAIAIQAAIKVTFDLKKR
;
A
#
# COMPACT_ATOMS: atom_id res chain seq x y z
N MET A 1 3.81 21.98 -13.44
CA MET A 1 3.98 21.84 -14.91
C MET A 1 4.22 20.40 -15.36
N LEU A 2 5.24 19.69 -14.87
CA LEU A 2 5.58 18.32 -15.33
C LEU A 2 4.44 17.28 -15.17
N ILE A 3 3.74 17.28 -14.03
CA ILE A 3 2.62 16.36 -13.74
C ILE A 3 1.45 16.55 -14.71
N SER A 4 1.12 17.81 -15.03
CA SER A 4 0.05 18.15 -15.98
C SER A 4 0.36 17.64 -17.40
N ASN A 5 1.63 17.73 -17.80
CA ASN A 5 2.07 17.28 -19.13
C ASN A 5 2.01 15.76 -19.27
N VAL A 6 2.32 15.01 -18.20
CA VAL A 6 2.22 13.54 -18.17
C VAL A 6 0.76 13.08 -18.31
N ILE A 7 -0.18 13.77 -17.65
CA ILE A 7 -1.61 13.47 -17.75
C ILE A 7 -2.12 13.77 -19.16
N LEU A 8 -1.81 14.94 -19.70
CA LEU A 8 -2.20 15.34 -21.06
C LEU A 8 -1.67 14.36 -22.11
N PHE A 9 -0.40 13.96 -21.98
CA PHE A 9 0.20 12.97 -22.88
C PHE A 9 -0.51 11.61 -22.79
N GLY A 10 -0.89 11.16 -21.59
CA GLY A 10 -1.67 9.94 -21.40
C GLY A 10 -3.05 9.99 -22.05
N ILE A 11 -3.74 11.14 -21.97
CA ILE A 11 -5.05 11.35 -22.64
C ILE A 11 -4.88 11.32 -24.16
N MET A 12 -3.88 12.03 -24.70
CA MET A 12 -3.61 12.07 -26.14
C MET A 12 -3.23 10.69 -26.71
N ALA A 13 -2.35 9.96 -26.03
CA ALA A 13 -1.98 8.60 -26.41
C ALA A 13 -3.18 7.63 -26.41
N SER A 14 -4.09 7.80 -25.44
CA SER A 14 -5.34 7.04 -25.37
C SER A 14 -6.28 7.33 -26.55
N ALA A 15 -6.41 8.61 -26.92
CA ALA A 15 -7.23 9.04 -28.06
C ALA A 15 -6.69 8.53 -29.41
N ILE A 16 -5.37 8.59 -29.60
CA ILE A 16 -4.71 8.03 -30.79
C ILE A 16 -4.98 6.53 -30.89
N THR A 17 -4.84 5.80 -29.79
CA THR A 17 -5.04 4.35 -29.79
C THR A 17 -6.51 3.96 -29.99
N TYR A 18 -7.45 4.79 -29.56
CA TYR A 18 -8.88 4.59 -29.85
C TYR A 18 -9.19 4.65 -31.34
N SER A 19 -8.59 5.59 -32.07
CA SER A 19 -8.78 5.70 -33.52
C SER A 19 -8.34 4.46 -34.30
N GLY A 20 -7.33 3.72 -33.79
CA GLY A 20 -6.84 2.48 -34.41
C GLY A 20 -7.56 1.20 -33.97
N ALA A 21 -7.72 0.99 -32.65
CA ALA A 21 -8.13 -0.32 -32.12
C ALA A 21 -9.64 -0.55 -32.06
N ARG A 22 -10.46 0.52 -32.03
CA ARG A 22 -11.93 0.50 -31.77
C ARG A 22 -12.39 -0.35 -30.57
N ASN A 23 -11.47 -0.76 -29.71
CA ASN A 23 -11.71 -1.63 -28.56
C ASN A 23 -11.41 -0.88 -27.27
N LEU A 24 -12.48 -0.45 -26.59
CA LEU A 24 -12.45 0.32 -25.33
C LEU A 24 -11.57 -0.33 -24.25
N LEU A 25 -11.55 -1.66 -24.16
CA LEU A 25 -10.74 -2.36 -23.16
C LEU A 25 -9.24 -2.15 -23.41
N ASN A 26 -8.78 -2.26 -24.65
CA ASN A 26 -7.35 -2.09 -24.96
C ASN A 26 -6.86 -0.67 -24.73
N ILE A 27 -7.75 0.31 -24.83
CA ILE A 27 -7.42 1.72 -24.61
C ILE A 27 -7.23 2.03 -23.13
N MET A 28 -7.97 1.35 -22.24
CA MET A 28 -7.82 1.54 -20.79
C MET A 28 -6.40 1.26 -20.26
N ARG A 29 -5.57 0.50 -21.01
CA ARG A 29 -4.20 0.17 -20.62
C ARG A 29 -3.24 1.36 -20.68
N ILE A 30 -3.44 2.27 -21.62
CA ILE A 30 -2.52 3.37 -21.88
C ILE A 30 -2.59 4.45 -20.80
N PRO A 31 -3.75 5.03 -20.46
CA PRO A 31 -3.83 6.04 -19.41
C PRO A 31 -3.51 5.44 -18.03
N ALA A 32 -3.76 4.14 -17.84
CA ALA A 32 -3.40 3.43 -16.62
C ALA A 32 -1.90 3.49 -16.31
N ILE A 33 -1.02 3.33 -17.32
CA ILE A 33 0.44 3.40 -17.12
C ILE A 33 0.84 4.80 -16.64
N PHE A 34 0.27 5.85 -17.25
CA PHE A 34 0.56 7.22 -16.86
C PHE A 34 0.02 7.55 -15.46
N LEU A 35 -1.17 7.06 -15.11
CA LEU A 35 -1.73 7.20 -13.77
C LEU A 35 -0.85 6.52 -12.71
N VAL A 36 -0.38 5.30 -12.97
CA VAL A 36 0.52 4.58 -12.06
C VAL A 36 1.80 5.38 -11.80
N LEU A 37 2.44 5.88 -12.86
CA LEU A 37 3.66 6.69 -12.74
C LEU A 37 3.40 8.01 -11.99
N LEU A 38 2.25 8.62 -12.23
CA LEU A 38 1.82 9.84 -11.55
C LEU A 38 1.66 9.62 -10.04
N PHE A 39 0.95 8.57 -9.65
CA PHE A 39 0.77 8.22 -8.24
C PHE A 39 2.12 7.93 -7.56
N GLY A 40 3.01 7.21 -8.24
CA GLY A 40 4.37 6.99 -7.77
C GLY A 40 5.13 8.30 -7.54
N ALA A 41 5.10 9.22 -8.51
CA ALA A 41 5.77 10.51 -8.42
C ALA A 41 5.20 11.39 -7.30
N LEU A 42 3.88 11.42 -7.13
CA LEU A 42 3.21 12.16 -6.05
C LEU A 42 3.60 11.63 -4.68
N VAL A 43 3.64 10.31 -4.49
CA VAL A 43 4.10 9.68 -3.25
C VAL A 43 5.56 10.05 -2.95
N TYR A 44 6.44 10.03 -3.96
CA TYR A 44 7.83 10.43 -3.79
C TYR A 44 7.94 11.90 -3.35
N MET A 45 7.28 12.82 -4.06
CA MET A 45 7.31 14.25 -3.72
C MET A 45 6.74 14.50 -2.33
N GLY A 46 5.58 13.91 -2.00
CA GLY A 46 4.95 14.07 -0.70
C GLY A 46 5.79 13.53 0.46
N LEU A 47 6.59 12.48 0.24
CA LEU A 47 7.47 11.91 1.26
C LEU A 47 8.79 12.68 1.44
N VAL A 48 9.33 13.25 0.36
CA VAL A 48 10.59 14.04 0.42
C VAL A 48 10.32 15.46 0.92
N GLN A 49 9.13 16.00 0.68
CA GLN A 49 8.77 17.35 1.08
C GLN A 49 8.80 17.50 2.61
N GLU A 50 9.54 18.50 3.06
CA GLU A 50 9.61 18.86 4.46
C GLU A 50 8.41 19.74 4.82
N THR A 51 7.74 19.42 5.93
CA THR A 51 6.61 20.22 6.42
C THR A 51 7.00 20.91 7.74
N VAL A 52 6.13 21.83 8.18
CA VAL A 52 6.27 22.52 9.47
C VAL A 52 6.42 21.52 10.63
N TYR A 53 5.70 20.38 10.56
CA TYR A 53 5.59 19.41 11.65
C TYR A 53 6.47 18.14 11.48
N SER A 54 6.94 17.85 10.26
CA SER A 54 7.63 16.58 9.94
C SER A 54 8.87 16.81 9.09
N ARG A 55 9.97 16.11 9.40
CA ARG A 55 11.16 16.10 8.53
C ARG A 55 10.89 15.31 7.25
N GLY A 56 11.39 15.84 6.13
CA GLY A 56 11.39 15.15 4.85
C GLY A 56 12.13 13.81 4.93
N MET A 57 11.63 12.80 4.22
CA MET A 57 12.23 11.47 4.20
C MET A 57 13.55 11.45 3.41
N LYS A 58 14.50 10.60 3.83
CA LYS A 58 15.68 10.29 3.00
C LYS A 58 15.24 9.82 1.62
N ARG A 59 15.78 10.45 0.57
CA ARG A 59 15.40 10.23 -0.84
C ARG A 59 15.38 8.75 -1.24
N GLY A 60 16.40 7.97 -0.85
CA GLY A 60 16.47 6.54 -1.17
C GLY A 60 15.29 5.71 -0.63
N ARG A 61 14.77 6.04 0.56
CA ARG A 61 13.59 5.35 1.10
C ARG A 61 12.29 5.84 0.49
N ALA A 62 12.18 7.13 0.19
CA ALA A 62 11.04 7.68 -0.52
C ALA A 62 10.86 7.05 -1.91
N ILE A 63 11.97 6.76 -2.60
CA ILE A 63 11.97 5.98 -3.86
C ILE A 63 11.43 4.58 -3.62
N GLY A 64 11.85 3.89 -2.56
CA GLY A 64 11.33 2.57 -2.20
C GLY A 64 9.81 2.56 -2.01
N TYR A 65 9.26 3.56 -1.29
CA TYR A 65 7.82 3.72 -1.12
C TYR A 65 7.10 3.99 -2.45
N SER A 66 7.69 4.84 -3.29
CA SER A 66 7.16 5.16 -4.62
C SER A 66 7.05 3.92 -5.50
N PHE A 67 8.13 3.13 -5.62
CA PHE A 67 8.12 1.86 -6.36
C PHE A 67 7.12 0.87 -5.82
N THR A 68 6.97 0.83 -4.50
CA THR A 68 6.01 -0.07 -3.86
C THR A 68 4.57 0.29 -4.23
N ILE A 69 4.23 1.58 -4.23
CA ILE A 69 2.89 2.03 -4.65
C ILE A 69 2.68 1.81 -6.15
N ILE A 70 3.71 2.06 -6.97
CA ILE A 70 3.68 1.75 -8.41
C ILE A 70 3.36 0.28 -8.64
N GLY A 71 4.06 -0.63 -7.96
CA GLY A 71 3.84 -2.07 -8.06
C GLY A 71 2.43 -2.47 -7.61
N LEU A 72 1.96 -1.92 -6.49
CA LEU A 72 0.64 -2.22 -5.95
C LEU A 72 -0.48 -1.79 -6.90
N ILE A 73 -0.44 -0.53 -7.38
CA ILE A 73 -1.46 0.00 -8.30
C ILE A 73 -1.40 -0.73 -9.64
N SER A 74 -0.20 -1.03 -10.15
CA SER A 74 -0.03 -1.83 -11.38
C SER A 74 -0.69 -3.19 -11.26
N GLY A 75 -0.44 -3.90 -10.14
CA GLY A 75 -1.06 -5.19 -9.87
C GLY A 75 -2.58 -5.13 -9.88
N LEU A 76 -3.16 -4.14 -9.19
CA LEU A 76 -4.61 -3.95 -9.14
C LEU A 76 -5.22 -3.65 -10.52
N ILE A 77 -4.58 -2.79 -11.32
CA ILE A 77 -5.07 -2.45 -12.66
C ILE A 77 -4.98 -3.66 -13.59
N LEU A 78 -3.87 -4.39 -13.59
CA LEU A 78 -3.70 -5.58 -14.43
C LEU A 78 -4.67 -6.70 -14.03
N SER A 79 -4.93 -6.85 -12.74
CA SER A 79 -5.97 -7.74 -12.20
C SER A 79 -7.36 -7.34 -12.69
N ALA A 80 -7.73 -6.05 -12.58
CA ALA A 80 -9.01 -5.53 -13.06
C ALA A 80 -9.18 -5.71 -14.57
N TYR A 81 -8.13 -5.39 -15.35
CA TYR A 81 -8.14 -5.61 -16.79
C TYR A 81 -8.32 -7.10 -17.13
N SER A 82 -7.60 -8.00 -16.45
CA SER A 82 -7.69 -9.44 -16.69
C SER A 82 -9.07 -10.00 -16.36
N TYR A 83 -9.72 -9.46 -15.33
CA TYR A 83 -11.09 -9.82 -14.99
C TYR A 83 -12.08 -9.34 -16.06
N LEU A 84 -12.01 -8.08 -16.48
CA LEU A 84 -12.90 -7.50 -17.49
C LEU A 84 -12.70 -8.08 -18.89
N SER A 85 -11.48 -8.51 -19.23
CA SER A 85 -11.15 -9.16 -20.50
C SER A 85 -11.46 -10.67 -20.51
N GLN A 86 -12.19 -11.19 -19.51
CA GLN A 86 -12.51 -12.61 -19.36
C GLN A 86 -11.26 -13.52 -19.35
N GLY A 87 -10.12 -13.01 -18.91
CA GLY A 87 -8.84 -13.72 -18.89
C GLY A 87 -8.75 -14.89 -17.90
N GLY A 88 -9.86 -15.24 -17.25
CA GLY A 88 -9.94 -16.28 -16.24
C GLY A 88 -9.34 -15.88 -14.88
N PRO A 89 -9.78 -16.53 -13.79
CA PRO A 89 -9.36 -16.20 -12.43
C PRO A 89 -7.85 -16.39 -12.20
N TYR A 90 -7.23 -17.32 -12.94
CA TYR A 90 -5.79 -17.62 -12.84
C TYR A 90 -4.91 -16.44 -13.24
N ARG A 91 -5.28 -15.68 -14.28
CA ARG A 91 -4.54 -14.46 -14.66
C ARG A 91 -4.66 -13.41 -13.57
N VAL A 92 -5.84 -13.23 -13.01
CA VAL A 92 -6.05 -12.26 -11.93
C VAL A 92 -5.17 -12.61 -10.73
N LEU A 93 -5.17 -13.88 -10.31
CA LEU A 93 -4.33 -14.38 -9.23
C LEU A 93 -2.83 -14.22 -9.53
N GLY A 94 -2.41 -14.46 -10.77
CA GLY A 94 -1.03 -14.25 -11.19
C GLY A 94 -0.55 -12.82 -10.96
N HIS A 95 -1.37 -11.82 -11.27
CA HIS A 95 -1.03 -10.41 -11.00
C HIS A 95 -0.99 -10.09 -9.50
N PHE A 96 -1.87 -10.68 -8.69
CA PHE A 96 -1.82 -10.52 -7.23
C PHE A 96 -0.53 -11.09 -6.64
N ILE A 97 -0.13 -12.29 -7.09
CA ILE A 97 1.09 -12.96 -6.63
C ILE A 97 2.34 -12.22 -7.08
N ALA A 98 2.39 -11.73 -8.31
CA ALA A 98 3.58 -11.08 -8.87
C ALA A 98 3.76 -9.62 -8.41
N PHE A 99 2.66 -8.88 -8.20
CA PHE A 99 2.72 -7.44 -7.95
C PHE A 99 2.13 -7.03 -6.61
N VAL A 100 0.89 -7.42 -6.30
CA VAL A 100 0.18 -6.90 -5.12
C VAL A 100 0.80 -7.41 -3.82
N ILE A 101 1.06 -8.72 -3.71
CA ILE A 101 1.63 -9.33 -2.50
C ILE A 101 3.06 -8.82 -2.24
N PRO A 102 4.01 -8.86 -3.21
CA PRO A 102 5.35 -8.35 -3.00
C PRO A 102 5.37 -6.86 -2.64
N SER A 103 4.50 -6.05 -3.27
CA SER A 103 4.38 -4.63 -2.96
C SER A 103 3.86 -4.41 -1.54
N ALA A 104 2.83 -5.14 -1.11
CA ALA A 104 2.31 -5.02 0.25
C ALA A 104 3.38 -5.39 1.31
N LEU A 105 4.18 -6.42 1.04
CA LEU A 105 5.30 -6.83 1.91
C LEU A 105 6.42 -5.78 1.94
N ALA A 106 6.80 -5.23 0.78
CA ALA A 106 7.79 -4.17 0.69
C ALA A 106 7.34 -2.90 1.41
N TYR A 107 6.07 -2.50 1.26
CA TYR A 107 5.50 -1.32 1.92
C TYR A 107 5.63 -1.46 3.43
N ARG A 108 5.22 -2.62 3.92
CA ARG A 108 5.28 -2.95 5.32
C ARG A 108 6.71 -2.92 5.86
N TYR A 109 7.66 -3.54 5.16
CA TYR A 109 9.06 -3.52 5.55
C TYR A 109 9.60 -2.08 5.67
N LEU A 110 9.23 -1.22 4.72
CA LEU A 110 9.61 0.19 4.72
C LEU A 110 8.99 0.95 5.90
N VAL A 111 7.73 0.69 6.26
CA VAL A 111 7.05 1.30 7.42
C VAL A 111 7.70 0.84 8.73
N GLN A 112 8.04 -0.44 8.84
CA GLN A 112 8.62 -1.00 10.06
C GLN A 112 10.02 -0.48 10.36
N THR A 113 10.82 -0.26 9.33
CA THR A 113 12.21 0.19 9.48
C THR A 113 12.33 1.71 9.58
N GLU A 114 11.21 2.44 9.56
CA GLU A 114 11.18 3.89 9.61
C GLU A 114 11.37 4.40 11.05
N LYS A 115 12.31 5.33 11.23
CA LYS A 115 12.51 6.02 12.52
C LYS A 115 11.56 7.22 12.60
N ASP A 116 11.10 7.56 13.80
CA ASP A 116 10.15 8.65 14.03
C ASP A 116 10.62 9.97 13.41
N LYS A 117 9.74 10.59 12.61
CA LYS A 117 10.00 11.80 11.80
C LYS A 117 9.57 13.11 12.46
N ILE A 118 8.97 13.04 13.65
CA ILE A 118 8.38 14.19 14.32
C ILE A 118 9.51 15.16 14.70
N LYS A 119 9.45 16.39 14.19
CA LYS A 119 10.30 17.47 14.71
C LYS A 119 9.83 17.74 16.13
N LEU A 120 10.58 17.33 17.15
CA LEU A 120 10.23 17.60 18.55
C LEU A 120 10.70 18.98 19.01
N ASN A 121 11.43 19.72 18.16
CA ASN A 121 12.10 20.96 18.51
C ASN A 121 11.13 22.11 18.88
N TRP A 122 9.86 22.01 18.51
CA TRP A 122 8.80 22.97 18.85
C TRP A 122 7.98 22.55 20.09
N LEU A 123 8.18 21.33 20.61
CA LEU A 123 7.55 20.88 21.85
C LEU A 123 8.42 21.19 23.07
N ASP A 124 7.75 21.62 24.13
CA ASP A 124 8.35 21.87 25.44
C ASP A 124 9.08 20.63 26.00
N LYS A 125 10.19 20.84 26.73
CA LYS A 125 11.08 19.78 27.24
C LYS A 125 10.35 18.77 28.15
N SER A 126 9.28 19.22 28.81
CA SER A 126 8.39 18.41 29.64
C SER A 126 7.64 17.35 28.82
N TRP A 127 7.14 17.72 27.64
CA TRP A 127 6.47 16.84 26.70
C TRP A 127 7.44 15.91 25.98
N GLN A 128 8.64 16.40 25.63
CA GLN A 128 9.70 15.56 25.07
C GLN A 128 10.05 14.39 26.03
N LYS A 129 10.12 14.65 27.34
CA LYS A 129 10.33 13.60 28.37
C LYS A 129 9.13 12.66 28.54
N ARG A 130 7.88 13.11 28.33
CA ARG A 130 6.69 12.23 28.32
C ARG A 130 6.65 11.32 27.09
N LEU A 131 6.96 11.87 25.91
CA LEU A 131 7.09 11.10 24.67
C LEU A 131 8.22 10.08 24.74
N ALA A 132 9.37 10.45 25.31
CA ALA A 132 10.49 9.53 25.53
C ALA A 132 10.11 8.35 26.47
N ARG A 133 9.32 8.61 27.53
CA ARG A 133 8.78 7.54 28.39
C ARG A 133 7.77 6.63 27.68
N TYR A 134 6.93 7.19 26.79
CA TYR A 134 6.07 6.39 25.90
C TYR A 134 6.86 5.53 24.90
N HIS A 135 8.03 6.00 24.45
CA HIS A 135 8.94 5.25 23.58
C HIS A 135 9.75 4.16 24.30
N LEU A 136 9.89 4.18 25.63
CA LEU A 136 10.54 3.10 26.38
C LEU A 136 9.64 1.87 26.54
N ASP A 137 8.33 2.09 26.66
CA ASP A 137 7.28 1.07 26.65
C ASP A 137 6.96 0.56 25.21
N SER A 138 7.88 0.80 24.26
CA SER A 138 7.68 0.60 22.82
C SER A 138 8.03 -0.79 22.31
N LYS A 139 8.95 -1.54 22.91
CA LYS A 139 9.36 -2.85 22.33
C LYS A 139 8.17 -3.80 22.18
N ILE A 140 7.36 -3.94 23.24
CA ILE A 140 6.15 -4.77 23.24
C ILE A 140 5.09 -4.22 22.28
N ARG A 141 4.92 -2.89 22.24
CA ARG A 141 3.99 -2.20 21.32
C ARG A 141 4.39 -2.32 19.85
N ILE A 142 5.68 -2.28 19.55
CA ILE A 142 6.26 -2.45 18.21
C ILE A 142 6.05 -3.90 17.75
N ILE A 143 6.31 -4.88 18.62
CA ILE A 143 6.06 -6.30 18.31
C ILE A 143 4.56 -6.53 18.07
N TYR A 144 3.68 -6.02 18.93
CA TYR A 144 2.22 -6.12 18.73
C TYR A 144 1.79 -5.49 17.40
N ARG A 145 2.23 -4.25 17.11
CA ARG A 145 1.96 -3.57 15.84
C ARG A 145 2.46 -4.38 14.64
N ASN A 146 3.62 -5.00 14.77
CA ASN A 146 4.20 -5.85 13.73
C ASN A 146 3.40 -7.14 13.51
N ILE A 147 2.94 -7.81 14.55
CA ILE A 147 2.16 -9.06 14.40
C ILE A 147 0.77 -8.72 13.83
N VAL A 148 0.08 -7.73 14.40
CA VAL A 148 -1.26 -7.33 13.96
C VAL A 148 -1.24 -6.87 12.50
N GLY A 149 -0.23 -6.10 12.09
CA GLY A 149 -0.18 -5.77 10.67
C GLY A 149 0.03 -7.01 9.79
N ILE A 150 0.80 -8.04 10.20
CA ILE A 150 1.17 -9.20 9.33
C ILE A 150 -0.11 -9.94 9.03
N LEU A 151 -0.87 -10.16 10.09
CA LEU A 151 -2.21 -10.71 10.05
C LEU A 151 -3.10 -9.98 9.04
N TRP A 152 -3.18 -8.65 9.11
CA TRP A 152 -4.02 -7.87 8.19
C TRP A 152 -3.52 -7.87 6.74
N THR A 153 -2.20 -7.83 6.51
CA THR A 153 -1.64 -7.94 5.16
C THR A 153 -1.95 -9.31 4.54
N VAL A 154 -1.85 -10.39 5.33
CA VAL A 154 -2.21 -11.74 4.90
C VAL A 154 -3.72 -11.87 4.67
N ALA A 155 -4.54 -11.28 5.55
CA ALA A 155 -6.00 -11.28 5.41
C ALA A 155 -6.46 -10.55 4.13
N VAL A 156 -5.92 -9.37 3.86
CA VAL A 156 -6.24 -8.62 2.65
C VAL A 156 -5.69 -9.33 1.40
N GLY A 157 -4.50 -9.91 1.48
CA GLY A 157 -3.91 -10.69 0.39
C GLY A 157 -4.67 -11.99 0.08
N THR A 158 -5.46 -12.52 1.03
CA THR A 158 -6.25 -13.74 0.84
C THR A 158 -7.67 -13.50 0.35
N ILE A 159 -8.17 -12.27 0.40
CA ILE A 159 -9.46 -11.87 -0.19
C ILE A 159 -9.60 -12.30 -1.66
N PRO A 160 -8.64 -11.99 -2.56
CA PRO A 160 -8.74 -12.40 -3.96
C PRO A 160 -8.67 -13.92 -4.09
N LEU A 161 -7.83 -14.60 -3.28
CA LEU A 161 -7.70 -16.05 -3.30
C LEU A 161 -9.02 -16.74 -2.94
N VAL A 162 -9.71 -16.26 -1.90
CA VAL A 162 -11.01 -16.79 -1.47
C VAL A 162 -12.10 -16.42 -2.49
N GLY A 163 -12.13 -15.17 -2.95
CA GLY A 163 -13.10 -14.69 -3.92
C GLY A 163 -13.05 -15.44 -5.25
N PHE A 164 -11.85 -15.72 -5.78
CA PHE A 164 -11.68 -16.42 -7.05
C PHE A 164 -11.78 -17.95 -6.94
N LYS A 165 -11.41 -18.56 -5.80
CA LYS A 165 -11.46 -20.02 -5.63
C LYS A 165 -12.82 -20.53 -5.12
N SER A 166 -13.39 -19.82 -4.15
CA SER A 166 -14.59 -20.28 -3.42
C SER A 166 -15.83 -19.45 -3.74
N GLY A 167 -15.65 -18.27 -4.33
CA GLY A 167 -16.72 -17.33 -4.68
C GLY A 167 -16.69 -16.09 -3.80
N TRP A 168 -17.10 -14.96 -4.37
CA TRP A 168 -17.07 -13.64 -3.72
C TRP A 168 -17.94 -13.56 -2.45
N ILE A 169 -18.94 -14.44 -2.32
CA ILE A 169 -19.78 -14.57 -1.13
C ILE A 169 -18.95 -14.91 0.12
N TYR A 170 -17.78 -15.54 -0.03
CA TYR A 170 -16.92 -15.97 1.08
C TYR A 170 -15.78 -15.01 1.40
N VAL A 171 -15.69 -13.86 0.73
CA VAL A 171 -14.60 -12.88 0.90
C VAL A 171 -14.54 -12.25 2.30
N TRP A 172 -15.63 -12.33 3.06
CA TRP A 172 -15.66 -11.90 4.45
C TRP A 172 -14.94 -12.89 5.41
N ILE A 173 -14.70 -14.15 5.01
CA ILE A 173 -14.10 -15.17 5.88
C ILE A 173 -12.67 -14.79 6.33
N PRO A 174 -11.75 -14.36 5.43
CA PRO A 174 -10.43 -13.87 5.84
C PRO A 174 -10.48 -12.72 6.86
N PHE A 175 -11.48 -11.83 6.76
CA PHE A 175 -11.67 -10.74 7.72
C PHE A 175 -12.05 -11.26 9.10
N VAL A 176 -13.01 -12.19 9.18
CA VAL A 176 -13.46 -12.76 10.46
C VAL A 176 -12.33 -13.51 11.16
N ILE A 177 -11.54 -14.29 10.41
CA ILE A 177 -10.36 -14.97 10.94
C ILE A 177 -9.32 -13.96 11.45
N ALA A 178 -9.05 -12.89 10.69
CA ALA A 178 -8.11 -11.86 11.10
C ALA A 178 -8.55 -11.13 12.38
N ILE A 179 -9.85 -10.84 12.51
CA ILE A 179 -10.41 -10.20 13.71
C ILE A 179 -10.26 -11.13 14.92
N ALA A 180 -10.58 -12.42 14.77
CA ALA A 180 -10.44 -13.40 15.85
C ALA A 180 -8.98 -13.54 16.33
N ILE A 181 -8.03 -13.66 15.39
CA ILE A 181 -6.60 -13.76 15.72
C ILE A 181 -6.10 -12.44 16.35
N GLN A 182 -6.54 -11.28 15.86
CA GLN A 182 -6.19 -9.99 16.45
C GLN A 182 -6.68 -9.88 17.90
N ALA A 183 -7.91 -10.33 18.18
CA ALA A 183 -8.45 -10.36 19.54
C ALA A 183 -7.61 -11.25 20.46
N ALA A 184 -7.22 -12.44 20.01
CA ALA A 184 -6.35 -13.35 20.76
C ALA A 184 -4.95 -12.75 21.03
N ILE A 185 -4.36 -12.09 20.03
CA ILE A 185 -3.08 -11.37 20.20
C ILE A 185 -3.24 -10.24 21.22
N LYS A 186 -4.35 -9.48 21.18
CA LYS A 186 -4.57 -8.39 22.13
C LYS A 186 -4.65 -8.89 23.57
N VAL A 187 -5.39 -9.97 23.82
CA VAL A 187 -5.55 -10.56 25.15
C VAL A 187 -4.21 -11.07 25.71
N THR A 188 -3.41 -11.76 24.89
CA THR A 188 -2.09 -12.27 25.31
C THR A 188 -1.09 -11.16 25.63
N PHE A 189 -1.13 -10.05 24.91
CA PHE A 189 -0.28 -8.89 25.18
C PHE A 189 -0.75 -8.07 26.40
N ASP A 190 -2.06 -7.99 26.68
CA ASP A 190 -2.59 -7.34 27.87
C ASP A 190 -2.32 -8.16 29.14
N LEU A 191 -2.39 -9.50 29.09
CA LEU A 191 -2.04 -10.39 30.21
C LEU A 191 -0.57 -10.30 30.62
N LYS A 192 0.34 -10.03 29.66
CA LYS A 192 1.78 -9.91 29.91
C LYS A 192 2.18 -8.54 30.50
N LYS A 193 1.24 -7.60 30.57
CA LYS A 193 1.45 -6.24 31.07
C LYS A 193 1.02 -6.04 32.54
N ARG A 194 0.32 -7.03 33.11
CA ARG A 194 0.04 -7.16 34.55
C ARG A 194 1.17 -7.95 35.21
#